data_AF-A6GM07-F1
#
_entry.id   AF-A6GM07-F1
#
_cell.length_a   1.000
_cell.length_b   1.000
_cell.length_c   1.000
_cell.angle_alpha   90.00
_cell.angle_beta   90.00
_cell.angle_gamma   90.00
#
_symmetry.space_group_name_H-M   'P 1'
#
loop_
_entity.id
_entity.type
_entity.pdbx_description
1 polymer ?
#
loop_
_entity_poly.entity_id
_entity_poly.type
_entity_poly.pdbx_seq_one_letter_code
_entity_poly.pdbx_strand_id
1 'polypeptide(L)'
;MVLIFLIGIALSMTFSALIRSLRLCCFVLFYTLTPFAIFVVDSGSFKYSLFLFCCALHLLRQSLAGRTSALEFTLSSVSLILFIIPAIALYEFRRIDVFILVFYFILVADLLLYTRMIFIKEPGYLPAYKILDYSNNKGIKCFFWFLMFWSLVAGSFLPNTPLMSYLSFSLSYGLSLVFFERILISGPTNKALFFYLLSYLFVVVIYVVFYWSGFGRLLVGAYILMPVLLVNYYKDIGLRFWQAVGLCFPALYYAQLSRYDVISSAEQIFIGSAGHHLIVTKDLFDIKFTVFASGFSQFLDQFSLFFLNWVPRDLWVSKPVGAGLISVDDIYGRTGVSENYSQSLGYIGEQIYLLGDFFVVGVFLVLSLTIFLVKYFIKYSRGYIAPVIIWDVSLISYFWGSMATFGARVWFLLIPALILSRFLMSPAHGK
;
A
#
# COMPACT_ATOMS: atom_id res chain seq x y z
N MET A 1 11.34 -40.08 24.22
CA MET A 1 10.42 -39.12 23.54
C MET A 1 10.34 -37.75 24.22
N VAL A 2 10.09 -37.66 25.54
CA VAL A 2 10.01 -36.37 26.27
C VAL A 2 11.28 -35.52 26.17
N LEU A 3 12.47 -36.13 26.25
CA LEU A 3 13.76 -35.41 26.12
C LEU A 3 13.97 -34.81 24.72
N ILE A 4 13.58 -35.52 23.67
CA ILE A 4 13.66 -35.03 22.27
C ILE A 4 12.67 -33.87 22.05
N PHE A 5 11.48 -33.95 22.66
CA PHE A 5 10.49 -32.87 22.63
C PHE A 5 10.99 -31.62 23.37
N LEU A 6 11.63 -31.77 24.53
CA LEU A 6 12.22 -30.67 25.30
C LEU A 6 13.43 -30.04 24.60
N ILE A 7 14.30 -30.85 23.96
CA ILE A 7 15.40 -30.37 23.12
C ILE A 7 14.84 -29.61 21.91
N GLY A 8 13.77 -30.10 21.29
CA GLY A 8 13.08 -29.41 20.20
C GLY A 8 12.50 -28.06 20.62
N ILE A 9 11.89 -27.99 21.81
CA ILE A 9 11.39 -26.72 22.38
C ILE A 9 12.53 -25.76 22.67
N ALA A 10 13.60 -26.23 23.34
CA ALA A 10 14.77 -25.42 23.68
C ALA A 10 15.47 -24.88 22.42
N LEU A 11 15.64 -25.71 21.38
CA LEU A 11 16.18 -25.29 20.08
C LEU A 11 15.25 -24.31 19.35
N SER A 12 13.93 -24.47 19.44
CA SER A 12 13.00 -23.50 18.84
C SER A 12 13.02 -22.15 19.58
N MET A 13 13.20 -22.18 20.90
CA MET A 13 13.28 -20.98 21.74
C MET A 13 14.60 -20.23 21.51
N THR A 14 15.73 -20.94 21.42
CA THR A 14 17.02 -20.34 21.10
C THR A 14 17.08 -19.81 19.66
N PHE A 15 16.48 -20.51 18.70
CA PHE A 15 16.38 -20.05 17.31
C PHE A 15 15.50 -18.80 17.18
N SER A 16 14.37 -18.76 17.89
CA SER A 16 13.49 -17.57 17.94
C SER A 16 14.19 -16.38 18.61
N ALA A 17 14.92 -16.60 19.70
CA ALA A 17 15.71 -15.57 20.35
C ALA A 17 16.84 -15.05 19.44
N LEU A 18 17.56 -15.94 18.75
CA LEU A 18 18.61 -15.60 17.79
C LEU A 18 18.06 -14.76 16.64
N ILE A 19 16.93 -15.15 16.04
CA ILE A 19 16.28 -14.39 14.97
C ILE A 19 15.89 -12.99 15.45
N ARG A 20 15.34 -12.86 16.66
CA ARG A 20 14.99 -11.54 17.25
C ARG A 20 16.23 -10.67 17.45
N SER A 21 17.30 -11.24 18.02
CA SER A 21 18.57 -10.54 18.21
C SER A 21 19.19 -10.10 16.89
N LEU A 22 19.16 -10.96 15.86
CA LEU A 22 19.66 -10.64 14.52
C LEU A 22 18.84 -9.52 13.86
N ARG A 23 17.51 -9.57 13.98
CA ARG A 23 16.61 -8.51 13.49
C ARG A 23 16.89 -7.18 14.17
N LEU A 24 17.11 -7.18 15.48
CA LEU A 24 17.47 -5.98 16.25
C LEU A 24 18.85 -5.46 15.85
N CYS A 25 19.84 -6.34 15.66
CA CYS A 25 21.17 -5.96 15.18
C CYS A 25 21.09 -5.29 13.80
N CYS A 26 20.35 -5.89 12.84
CA CYS A 26 20.13 -5.29 11.52
C CYS A 26 19.43 -3.92 11.63
N PHE A 27 18.47 -3.76 12.53
CA PHE A 27 17.82 -2.49 12.80
C PHE A 27 18.82 -1.44 13.31
N VAL A 28 19.60 -1.76 14.34
CA VAL A 28 20.58 -0.84 14.93
C VAL A 28 21.62 -0.44 13.88
N LEU A 29 22.21 -1.41 13.17
CA LEU A 29 23.19 -1.16 12.12
C LEU A 29 22.63 -0.29 11.00
N PHE A 30 21.39 -0.53 10.56
CA PHE A 30 20.75 0.31 9.55
C PHE A 30 20.64 1.77 10.01
N TYR A 31 20.14 2.02 11.23
CA TYR A 31 19.93 3.38 11.73
C TYR A 31 21.22 4.09 12.17
N THR A 32 22.32 3.36 12.42
CA THR A 32 23.63 3.99 12.66
C THR A 32 24.35 4.30 11.36
N LEU A 33 24.38 3.35 10.42
CA LEU A 33 25.16 3.47 9.19
C LEU A 33 24.49 4.34 8.13
N THR A 34 23.16 4.34 8.02
CA THR A 34 22.47 5.07 6.96
C THR A 34 22.61 6.60 7.11
N PRO A 35 22.39 7.21 8.29
CA PRO A 35 22.65 8.63 8.47
C PRO A 35 24.12 8.99 8.26
N PHE A 36 25.04 8.14 8.72
CA PHE A 36 26.48 8.33 8.46
C PHE A 36 26.77 8.33 6.95
N ALA A 37 26.24 7.36 6.19
CA ALA A 37 26.37 7.31 4.74
C ALA A 37 25.82 8.57 4.05
N ILE A 38 24.66 9.04 4.49
CA ILE A 38 23.94 10.12 3.82
C ILE A 38 24.58 11.48 4.11
N PHE A 39 24.98 11.73 5.36
CA PHE A 39 25.35 13.07 5.83
C PHE A 39 26.84 13.28 6.06
N VAL A 40 27.65 12.22 6.14
CA VAL A 40 29.08 12.32 6.46
C VAL A 40 29.98 11.89 5.29
N VAL A 41 29.51 10.97 4.44
CA VAL A 41 30.29 10.45 3.32
C VAL A 41 30.09 11.30 2.06
N ASP A 42 31.13 12.03 1.66
CA ASP A 42 31.13 12.81 0.41
C ASP A 42 31.58 11.98 -0.81
N SER A 43 32.30 10.87 -0.60
CA SER A 43 32.75 10.01 -1.69
C SER A 43 31.61 9.18 -2.29
N GLY A 44 31.26 9.46 -3.54
CA GLY A 44 30.11 8.83 -4.22
C GLY A 44 30.15 7.30 -4.25
N SER A 45 31.31 6.68 -4.51
CA SER A 45 31.44 5.21 -4.59
C SER A 45 31.33 4.53 -3.23
N PHE A 46 31.92 5.13 -2.19
CA PHE A 46 31.81 4.62 -0.82
C PHE A 46 30.38 4.80 -0.28
N LYS A 47 29.76 5.96 -0.55
CA LYS A 47 28.37 6.25 -0.20
C LYS A 47 27.41 5.22 -0.80
N TYR A 48 27.56 4.93 -2.08
CA TYR A 48 26.74 3.92 -2.76
C TYR A 48 26.95 2.51 -2.22
N SER A 49 28.20 2.09 -1.98
CA SER A 49 28.48 0.76 -1.39
C SER A 49 27.84 0.61 0.00
N LEU A 50 27.91 1.66 0.82
CA LEU A 50 27.29 1.68 2.14
C LEU A 50 25.75 1.68 2.04
N PHE A 51 25.18 2.38 1.06
CA PHE A 51 23.75 2.35 0.78
C PHE A 51 23.27 0.94 0.40
N LEU A 52 23.98 0.24 -0.49
CA LEU A 52 23.67 -1.15 -0.86
C LEU A 52 23.72 -2.07 0.35
N PHE A 53 24.72 -1.90 1.22
CA PHE A 53 24.82 -2.63 2.47
C PHE A 53 23.63 -2.38 3.40
N CYS A 54 23.23 -1.12 3.59
CA CYS A 54 22.04 -0.77 4.36
C CYS A 54 20.75 -1.35 3.78
N CYS A 55 20.59 -1.33 2.45
CA CYS A 55 19.47 -1.99 1.78
C CYS A 55 19.47 -3.51 2.04
N ALA A 56 20.62 -4.17 1.92
CA ALA A 56 20.74 -5.60 2.21
C ALA A 56 20.37 -5.92 3.67
N LEU A 57 20.81 -5.12 4.64
CA LEU A 57 20.41 -5.26 6.05
C LEU A 57 18.90 -5.09 6.25
N HIS A 58 18.29 -4.11 5.59
CA HIS A 58 16.84 -3.90 5.65
C HIS A 58 16.05 -5.08 5.07
N LEU A 59 16.46 -5.59 3.91
CA LEU A 59 15.86 -6.75 3.25
C LEU A 59 16.04 -8.03 4.06
N LEU A 60 17.21 -8.23 4.66
CA LEU A 60 17.47 -9.34 5.58
C LEU A 60 16.56 -9.23 6.81
N ARG A 61 16.46 -8.05 7.41
CA ARG A 61 15.56 -7.77 8.55
C ARG A 61 14.10 -8.12 8.24
N GLN A 62 13.62 -7.78 7.05
CA GLN A 62 12.27 -8.13 6.58
C GLN A 62 12.12 -9.62 6.28
N SER A 63 13.15 -10.27 5.73
CA SER A 63 13.14 -11.71 5.44
C SER A 63 13.13 -12.57 6.70
N LEU A 64 13.74 -12.07 7.78
CA LEU A 64 13.75 -12.70 9.09
C LEU A 64 12.45 -12.47 9.89
N ALA A 65 11.56 -11.60 9.41
CA ALA A 65 10.22 -11.51 9.98
C ALA A 65 9.47 -12.82 9.69
N GLY A 66 8.81 -13.38 10.70
CA GLY A 66 8.07 -14.64 10.57
C GLY A 66 6.82 -14.47 9.70
N ARG A 67 5.64 -14.55 10.32
CA ARG A 67 4.40 -14.24 9.62
C ARG A 67 4.27 -12.73 9.48
N THR A 68 4.06 -12.26 8.25
CA THR A 68 3.92 -10.84 7.92
C THR A 68 2.47 -10.40 8.05
N SER A 69 2.23 -9.26 8.69
CA SER A 69 0.91 -8.60 8.68
C SER A 69 0.63 -7.98 7.31
N ALA A 70 -0.63 -7.62 7.04
CA ALA A 70 -1.00 -6.96 5.79
C ALA A 70 -0.21 -5.65 5.57
N LEU A 71 -0.06 -4.84 6.62
CA LEU A 71 0.75 -3.63 6.58
C LEU A 71 2.23 -3.92 6.36
N GLU A 72 2.83 -4.87 7.09
CA GLU A 72 4.24 -5.22 6.94
C GLU A 72 4.55 -5.74 5.53
N PHE A 73 3.69 -6.59 4.97
CA PHE A 73 3.83 -7.07 3.59
C PHE A 73 3.68 -5.93 2.57
N THR A 74 2.72 -5.02 2.79
CA THR A 74 2.48 -3.88 1.92
C THR A 74 3.67 -2.91 1.92
N LEU A 75 4.12 -2.49 3.11
CA LEU A 75 5.27 -1.58 3.25
C LEU A 75 6.55 -2.19 2.68
N SER A 76 6.75 -3.50 2.89
CA SER A 76 7.87 -4.23 2.31
C SER A 76 7.81 -4.26 0.77
N SER A 77 6.62 -4.47 0.20
CA SER A 77 6.42 -4.45 -1.26
C SER A 77 6.67 -3.06 -1.85
N VAL A 78 6.19 -2.01 -1.17
CA VAL A 78 6.47 -0.61 -1.53
C VAL A 78 7.96 -0.30 -1.45
N SER A 79 8.63 -0.72 -0.37
CA SER A 79 10.07 -0.55 -0.18
C SER A 79 10.85 -1.06 -1.38
N LEU A 80 10.53 -2.28 -1.83
CA LEU A 80 11.18 -2.90 -2.99
C LEU A 80 10.85 -2.20 -4.31
N ILE A 81 9.56 -2.12 -4.63
CA ILE A 81 9.07 -1.79 -5.97
C ILE A 81 9.19 -0.28 -6.26
N LEU A 82 8.99 0.56 -5.25
CA LEU A 82 8.94 2.01 -5.42
C LEU A 82 10.22 2.71 -4.96
N PHE A 83 10.98 2.15 -4.01
CA PHE A 83 12.13 2.85 -3.43
C PHE A 83 13.47 2.18 -3.74
N ILE A 84 13.74 0.98 -3.22
CA ILE A 84 15.06 0.35 -3.25
C ILE A 84 15.50 0.02 -4.69
N ILE A 85 14.70 -0.73 -5.44
CA ILE A 85 15.07 -1.13 -6.82
C ILE A 85 15.20 0.10 -7.74
N PRO A 86 14.21 1.02 -7.76
CA PRO A 86 14.36 2.25 -8.53
C PRO A 86 15.55 3.12 -8.12
N ALA A 87 15.87 3.24 -6.84
CA ALA A 87 17.01 4.02 -6.36
C ALA A 87 18.35 3.45 -6.83
N ILE A 88 18.51 2.12 -6.77
CA ILE A 88 19.69 1.43 -7.29
C ILE A 88 19.81 1.68 -8.80
N ALA A 89 18.72 1.51 -9.55
CA ALA A 89 18.72 1.72 -10.99
C ALA A 89 19.00 3.18 -11.37
N LEU A 90 18.44 4.16 -10.64
CA LEU A 90 18.70 5.58 -10.86
C LEU A 90 20.18 5.94 -10.67
N TYR A 91 20.82 5.38 -9.64
CA TYR A 91 22.24 5.60 -9.41
C TYR A 91 23.10 4.92 -10.48
N GLU A 92 22.78 3.69 -10.88
CA GLU A 92 23.59 2.94 -11.86
C GLU A 92 23.46 3.49 -13.28
N PHE A 93 22.23 3.75 -13.74
CA PHE A 93 21.98 4.17 -15.11
C PHE A 93 22.10 5.68 -15.31
N ARG A 94 21.74 6.49 -14.30
CA ARG A 94 21.66 7.97 -14.44
C ARG A 94 22.55 8.74 -13.47
N ARG A 95 23.24 8.08 -12.54
CA ARG A 95 24.05 8.72 -11.49
C ARG A 95 23.26 9.72 -10.63
N ILE A 96 21.95 9.51 -10.46
CA ILE A 96 21.09 10.32 -9.60
C ILE A 96 21.07 9.70 -8.20
N ASP A 97 21.57 10.43 -7.20
CA ASP A 97 21.54 10.02 -5.80
C ASP A 97 20.19 10.35 -5.15
N VAL A 98 19.39 9.32 -4.87
CA VAL A 98 18.11 9.43 -4.17
C VAL A 98 18.09 8.68 -2.83
N PHE A 99 19.26 8.37 -2.25
CA PHE A 99 19.37 7.51 -1.07
C PHE A 99 18.66 8.09 0.16
N ILE A 100 18.65 9.42 0.29
CA ILE A 100 17.95 10.11 1.36
C ILE A 100 16.43 9.86 1.33
N LEU A 101 15.84 9.72 0.14
CA LEU A 101 14.41 9.44 -0.01
C LEU A 101 14.07 8.01 0.43
N VAL A 102 14.94 7.04 0.12
CA VAL A 102 14.80 5.65 0.58
C VAL A 102 14.89 5.58 2.10
N PHE A 103 15.82 6.32 2.71
CA PHE A 103 15.94 6.40 4.16
C PHE A 103 14.68 6.98 4.82
N TYR A 104 14.16 8.10 4.32
CA TYR A 104 12.91 8.67 4.82
C TYR A 104 11.74 7.69 4.70
N PHE A 105 11.63 6.97 3.59
CA PHE A 105 10.60 5.94 3.45
C PHE A 105 10.74 4.84 4.50
N ILE A 106 11.94 4.28 4.69
CA ILE A 106 12.16 3.21 5.67
C ILE A 106 11.86 3.70 7.09
N LEU A 107 12.25 4.94 7.42
CA LEU A 107 11.93 5.57 8.70
C LEU A 107 10.41 5.68 8.90
N VAL A 108 9.67 6.21 7.92
CA VAL A 108 8.20 6.33 8.02
C VAL A 108 7.54 4.96 8.11
N ALA A 109 7.99 3.97 7.34
CA ALA A 109 7.47 2.62 7.38
C ALA A 109 7.69 1.96 8.75
N ASP A 110 8.88 2.12 9.34
CA ASP A 110 9.20 1.58 10.67
C ASP A 110 8.40 2.30 11.77
N LEU A 111 8.24 3.62 11.67
CA LEU A 111 7.39 4.38 12.59
C LEU A 111 5.93 3.90 12.51
N LEU A 112 5.38 3.73 11.30
CA LEU A 112 4.03 3.17 11.11
C LEU A 112 3.88 1.80 11.78
N LEU A 113 4.82 0.89 11.55
CA LEU A 113 4.79 -0.46 12.13
C LEU A 113 4.92 -0.43 13.66
N TYR A 114 5.86 0.35 14.17
CA TYR A 114 6.11 0.48 15.61
C TYR A 114 4.92 1.10 16.33
N THR A 115 4.41 2.22 15.81
CA THR A 115 3.25 2.91 16.37
C THR A 115 2.01 2.02 16.29
N ARG A 116 1.81 1.29 15.19
CA ARG A 116 0.74 0.29 15.11
C ARG A 116 0.89 -0.73 16.23
N MET A 117 2.05 -1.35 16.39
CA MET A 117 2.29 -2.36 17.45
C MET A 117 2.00 -1.85 18.86
N ILE A 118 2.30 -0.58 19.17
CA ILE A 118 2.06 0.02 20.50
C ILE A 118 0.60 0.35 20.73
N PHE A 119 0.00 1.11 19.81
CA PHE A 119 -1.32 1.71 20.03
C PHE A 119 -2.45 0.77 19.65
N ILE A 120 -2.18 -0.09 18.68
CA ILE A 120 -3.05 -1.16 18.26
C ILE A 120 -2.32 -2.40 18.74
N LYS A 121 -2.61 -2.84 19.97
CA LYS A 121 -2.36 -4.23 20.34
C LYS A 121 -3.14 -5.03 19.32
N GLU A 122 -2.52 -5.35 18.18
CA GLU A 122 -3.12 -6.22 17.17
C GLU A 122 -3.51 -7.42 18.00
N PRO A 123 -4.81 -7.66 18.17
CA PRO A 123 -5.23 -8.68 19.08
C PRO A 123 -4.69 -9.96 18.46
N GLY A 124 -3.62 -10.49 19.08
CA GLY A 124 -2.84 -11.56 18.51
C GLY A 124 -3.82 -12.65 18.21
N TYR A 125 -4.07 -12.89 16.92
CA TYR A 125 -5.14 -13.74 16.40
C TYR A 125 -6.36 -13.71 17.33
N LEU A 126 -7.23 -12.68 17.25
CA LEU A 126 -8.48 -12.69 18.03
C LEU A 126 -9.00 -14.12 18.03
N PRO A 127 -9.01 -14.80 19.19
CA PRO A 127 -9.54 -16.14 19.27
C PRO A 127 -10.96 -15.94 18.81
N ALA A 128 -11.26 -16.46 17.61
CA ALA A 128 -12.46 -16.19 16.84
C ALA A 128 -13.53 -15.77 17.83
N TYR A 129 -13.78 -14.45 17.95
CA TYR A 129 -14.89 -14.01 18.78
C TYR A 129 -16.01 -14.93 18.35
N LYS A 130 -16.67 -15.59 19.30
CA LYS A 130 -17.81 -16.48 19.04
C LYS A 130 -18.85 -15.64 18.27
N ILE A 131 -18.61 -15.41 16.99
CA ILE A 131 -19.51 -14.85 16.01
C ILE A 131 -20.45 -16.01 15.90
N LEU A 132 -21.54 -15.84 16.66
CA LEU A 132 -22.51 -16.85 16.99
C LEU A 132 -22.67 -17.86 15.87
N ASP A 133 -22.62 -19.12 16.27
CA ASP A 133 -22.96 -20.27 15.46
C ASP A 133 -24.32 -20.02 14.78
N TYR A 134 -24.33 -19.76 13.48
CA TYR A 134 -25.56 -19.48 12.72
C TYR A 134 -25.46 -20.01 11.28
N SER A 135 -25.79 -21.30 11.16
CA SER A 135 -26.72 -21.97 10.24
C SER A 135 -27.02 -21.48 8.80
N ASN A 136 -26.66 -20.27 8.34
CA ASN A 136 -27.00 -19.81 6.98
C ASN A 136 -25.80 -19.34 6.13
N ASN A 137 -24.80 -20.22 5.99
CA ASN A 137 -23.65 -20.02 5.10
C ASN A 137 -24.06 -19.89 3.61
N LYS A 138 -25.25 -20.38 3.23
CA LYS A 138 -25.75 -20.29 1.85
C LYS A 138 -26.07 -18.85 1.43
N GLY A 139 -26.76 -18.08 2.27
CA GLY A 139 -27.09 -16.69 1.97
C GLY A 139 -25.84 -15.82 1.79
N ILE A 140 -24.87 -15.97 2.71
CA ILE A 140 -23.58 -15.24 2.67
C ILE A 140 -22.82 -15.54 1.37
N LYS A 141 -22.71 -16.82 0.99
CA LYS A 141 -22.08 -17.22 -0.27
C LYS A 141 -22.84 -16.69 -1.49
N CYS A 142 -24.18 -16.70 -1.45
CA CYS A 142 -25.00 -16.16 -2.53
C CYS A 142 -24.74 -14.66 -2.73
N PHE A 143 -24.76 -13.87 -1.64
CA PHE A 143 -24.44 -12.44 -1.70
C PHE A 143 -23.01 -12.17 -2.16
N PHE A 144 -22.03 -12.95 -1.69
CA PHE A 144 -20.66 -12.88 -2.20
C PHE A 144 -20.62 -13.07 -3.72
N TRP A 145 -21.22 -14.15 -4.24
CA TRP A 145 -21.22 -14.43 -5.68
C TRP A 145 -21.99 -13.40 -6.48
N PHE A 146 -23.10 -12.88 -5.95
CA PHE A 146 -23.84 -11.78 -6.54
C PHE A 146 -22.96 -10.53 -6.69
N LEU A 147 -22.21 -10.14 -5.66
CA LEU A 147 -21.31 -8.99 -5.71
C LEU A 147 -20.14 -9.20 -6.69
N MET A 148 -19.58 -10.41 -6.72
CA MET A 148 -18.55 -10.76 -7.70
C MET A 148 -19.09 -10.69 -9.12
N PHE A 149 -20.28 -11.23 -9.37
CA PHE A 149 -20.94 -11.16 -10.67
C PHE A 149 -21.28 -9.71 -11.06
N TRP A 150 -21.80 -8.91 -10.13
CA TRP A 150 -22.06 -7.49 -10.35
C TRP A 150 -20.79 -6.75 -10.77
N SER A 151 -19.67 -6.99 -10.09
CA SER A 151 -18.38 -6.39 -10.43
C SER A 151 -17.90 -6.74 -11.85
N LEU A 152 -18.37 -7.86 -12.43
CA LEU A 152 -18.06 -8.27 -13.81
C LEU A 152 -18.94 -7.58 -14.84
N VAL A 153 -20.25 -7.49 -14.58
CA VAL A 153 -21.24 -7.15 -15.61
C VAL A 153 -21.74 -5.71 -15.54
N ALA A 154 -21.63 -5.04 -14.38
CA ALA A 154 -22.31 -3.77 -14.15
C ALA A 154 -21.90 -2.65 -15.12
N GLY A 155 -20.66 -2.62 -15.59
CA GLY A 155 -20.21 -1.62 -16.58
C GLY A 155 -20.67 -1.89 -18.00
N SER A 156 -21.24 -3.07 -18.29
CA SER A 156 -21.95 -3.29 -19.55
C SER A 156 -23.34 -2.63 -19.55
N PHE A 157 -23.90 -2.35 -18.37
CA PHE A 157 -25.24 -1.77 -18.21
C PHE A 157 -25.22 -0.31 -17.77
N LEU A 158 -24.15 0.13 -17.11
CA LEU A 158 -24.02 1.49 -16.59
C LEU A 158 -23.28 2.39 -17.58
N PRO A 159 -23.60 3.70 -17.61
CA PRO A 159 -22.84 4.67 -18.39
C PRO A 159 -21.35 4.60 -18.06
N ASN A 160 -20.50 4.73 -19.08
CA ASN A 160 -19.05 4.76 -18.91
C ASN A 160 -18.58 6.12 -18.36
N THR A 161 -18.95 6.42 -17.11
CA THR A 161 -18.48 7.59 -16.37
C THR A 161 -17.62 7.15 -15.18
N PRO A 162 -16.60 7.93 -14.76
CA PRO A 162 -15.71 7.53 -13.66
C PRO A 162 -16.45 7.15 -12.38
N LEU A 163 -17.47 7.92 -12.00
CA LEU A 163 -18.31 7.62 -10.83
C LEU A 163 -19.00 6.26 -10.96
N MET A 164 -19.60 6.00 -12.13
CA MET A 164 -20.28 4.73 -12.37
C MET A 164 -19.31 3.56 -12.35
N SER A 165 -18.09 3.71 -12.88
CA SER A 165 -17.03 2.68 -12.79
C SER A 165 -16.65 2.37 -11.34
N TYR A 166 -16.55 3.39 -10.47
CA TYR A 166 -16.27 3.17 -9.04
C TYR A 166 -17.44 2.51 -8.30
N LEU A 167 -18.67 2.91 -8.59
CA LEU A 167 -19.87 2.30 -8.01
C LEU A 167 -20.10 0.87 -8.52
N SER A 168 -19.77 0.60 -9.78
CA SER A 168 -19.96 -0.71 -10.41
C SER A 168 -18.94 -1.74 -9.94
N PHE A 169 -17.70 -1.32 -9.71
CA PHE A 169 -16.60 -2.21 -9.35
C PHE A 169 -16.13 -2.04 -7.90
N SER A 170 -15.63 -0.85 -7.53
CA SER A 170 -14.95 -0.67 -6.23
C SER A 170 -15.91 -0.87 -5.05
N LEU A 171 -17.15 -0.40 -5.16
CA LEU A 171 -18.14 -0.60 -4.10
C LEU A 171 -18.48 -2.09 -3.90
N SER A 172 -18.81 -2.81 -4.97
CA SER A 172 -19.14 -4.23 -4.88
C SER A 172 -17.95 -5.09 -4.46
N TYR A 173 -16.75 -4.75 -4.93
CA TYR A 173 -15.50 -5.39 -4.54
C TYR A 173 -15.18 -5.18 -3.04
N GLY A 174 -15.36 -3.96 -2.54
CA GLY A 174 -15.18 -3.65 -1.12
C GLY A 174 -16.14 -4.44 -0.24
N LEU A 175 -17.42 -4.51 -0.63
CA LEU A 175 -18.44 -5.29 0.08
C LEU A 175 -18.16 -6.80 0.01
N SER A 176 -17.72 -7.31 -1.15
CA SER A 176 -17.43 -8.74 -1.31
C SER A 176 -16.30 -9.20 -0.40
N LEU A 177 -15.32 -8.35 -0.10
CA LEU A 177 -14.24 -8.65 0.85
C LEU A 177 -14.77 -8.90 2.26
N VAL A 178 -15.79 -8.16 2.72
CA VAL A 178 -16.41 -8.38 4.04
C VAL A 178 -17.19 -9.69 4.07
N PHE A 179 -17.94 -10.01 3.01
CA PHE A 179 -18.60 -11.32 2.92
C PHE A 179 -17.60 -12.46 2.81
N PHE A 180 -16.50 -12.27 2.06
CA PHE A 180 -15.44 -13.24 1.93
C PHE A 180 -14.75 -13.50 3.27
N GLU A 181 -14.47 -12.45 4.04
CA GLU A 181 -13.98 -12.58 5.41
C GLU A 181 -14.90 -13.47 6.25
N ARG A 182 -16.22 -13.29 6.15
CA ARG A 182 -17.16 -14.15 6.87
C ARG A 182 -17.15 -15.60 6.40
N ILE A 183 -16.93 -15.83 5.10
CA ILE A 183 -16.71 -17.17 4.58
C ILE A 183 -15.41 -17.76 5.18
N LEU A 184 -14.33 -16.99 5.29
CA LEU A 184 -13.06 -17.43 5.89
C LEU A 184 -13.21 -17.83 7.36
N ILE A 185 -14.00 -17.07 8.13
CA ILE A 185 -14.31 -17.38 9.53
C ILE A 185 -15.01 -18.75 9.64
N SER A 186 -15.79 -19.16 8.64
CA SER A 186 -16.44 -20.49 8.63
C SER A 186 -15.49 -21.67 8.34
N GLY A 187 -14.20 -21.41 8.12
CA GLY A 187 -13.17 -22.44 7.93
C GLY A 187 -13.29 -23.21 6.61
N PRO A 188 -13.26 -22.55 5.43
CA PRO A 188 -13.38 -23.23 4.15
C PRO A 188 -12.16 -24.11 3.85
N THR A 189 -12.36 -25.14 3.01
CA THR A 189 -11.29 -26.04 2.57
C THR A 189 -10.28 -25.29 1.68
N ASN A 190 -9.05 -25.82 1.55
CA ASN A 190 -8.01 -25.23 0.68
C ASN A 190 -8.47 -25.12 -0.79
N LYS A 191 -9.20 -26.11 -1.29
CA LYS A 191 -9.75 -26.09 -2.66
C LYS A 191 -10.76 -24.94 -2.84
N ALA A 192 -11.64 -24.74 -1.86
CA ALA A 192 -12.59 -23.63 -1.89
C ALA A 192 -11.88 -22.26 -1.82
N LEU A 193 -10.87 -22.13 -0.95
CA LEU A 193 -10.04 -20.92 -0.86
C LEU A 193 -9.38 -20.57 -2.19
N PHE A 194 -8.77 -21.55 -2.84
CA PHE A 194 -8.18 -21.38 -4.16
C PHE A 194 -9.20 -20.86 -5.18
N PHE A 195 -10.41 -21.44 -5.18
CA PHE A 195 -11.48 -21.00 -6.09
C PHE A 195 -11.93 -19.55 -5.82
N TYR A 196 -12.06 -19.15 -4.55
CA TYR A 196 -12.39 -17.76 -4.22
C TYR A 196 -11.30 -16.79 -4.65
N LEU A 197 -10.01 -17.11 -4.39
CA LEU A 197 -8.90 -16.27 -4.84
C LEU A 197 -8.82 -16.18 -6.37
N LEU A 198 -9.05 -17.29 -7.07
CA LEU A 198 -9.11 -17.30 -8.54
C LEU A 198 -10.27 -16.45 -9.06
N SER A 199 -11.42 -16.47 -8.40
CA SER A 199 -12.56 -15.62 -8.77
C SER A 199 -12.26 -14.13 -8.59
N TYR A 200 -11.55 -13.75 -7.54
CA TYR A 200 -11.05 -12.38 -7.35
C TYR A 200 -10.10 -11.97 -8.47
N LEU A 201 -9.13 -12.83 -8.79
CA LEU A 201 -8.20 -12.58 -9.89
C LEU A 201 -8.93 -12.40 -11.23
N PHE A 202 -9.91 -13.27 -11.52
CA PHE A 202 -10.72 -13.18 -12.73
C PHE A 202 -11.50 -11.86 -12.80
N VAL A 203 -12.14 -11.46 -11.70
CA VAL A 203 -12.84 -10.16 -11.59
C VAL A 203 -11.91 -8.99 -11.83
N VAL A 204 -10.70 -9.01 -11.26
CA VAL A 204 -9.71 -7.95 -11.48
C VAL A 204 -9.22 -7.93 -12.93
N VAL A 205 -9.00 -9.08 -13.57
CA VAL A 205 -8.61 -9.14 -14.99
C VAL A 205 -9.69 -8.53 -15.88
N ILE A 206 -10.96 -8.87 -15.64
CA ILE A 206 -12.09 -8.28 -16.38
C ILE A 206 -12.17 -6.77 -16.14
N TYR A 207 -11.97 -6.32 -14.90
CA TYR A 207 -11.86 -4.88 -14.60
C TYR A 207 -10.75 -4.20 -15.41
N VAL A 208 -9.55 -4.78 -15.43
CA VAL A 208 -8.41 -4.25 -16.19
C VAL A 208 -8.69 -4.17 -17.69
N VAL A 209 -9.39 -5.15 -18.25
CA VAL A 209 -9.65 -5.22 -19.70
C VAL A 209 -10.79 -4.30 -20.14
N PHE A 210 -11.87 -4.20 -19.34
CA PHE A 210 -13.12 -3.55 -19.77
C PHE A 210 -13.44 -2.23 -19.08
N TYR A 211 -12.94 -2.01 -17.85
CA TYR A 211 -13.34 -0.88 -17.01
C TYR A 211 -12.21 0.11 -16.75
N TRP A 212 -10.97 -0.38 -16.81
CA TRP A 212 -9.82 0.39 -16.41
C TRP A 212 -9.39 1.35 -17.52
N SER A 213 -9.32 2.64 -17.19
CA SER A 213 -8.92 3.71 -18.12
C SER A 213 -7.41 3.83 -18.34
N GLY A 214 -6.60 2.85 -17.88
CA GLY A 214 -5.14 2.87 -18.02
C GLY A 214 -4.38 3.67 -16.94
N PHE A 215 -5.08 4.35 -16.05
CA PHE A 215 -4.50 5.13 -14.94
C PHE A 215 -4.51 4.36 -13.61
N GLY A 216 -3.36 4.32 -12.93
CA GLY A 216 -3.26 3.75 -11.58
C GLY A 216 -3.00 2.23 -11.50
N ARG A 217 -2.01 1.71 -12.24
CA ARG A 217 -1.60 0.29 -12.24
C ARG A 217 -1.35 -0.31 -10.84
N LEU A 218 -0.84 0.50 -9.91
CA LEU A 218 -0.63 0.10 -8.52
C LEU A 218 -1.94 -0.30 -7.82
N LEU A 219 -3.07 0.28 -8.25
CA LEU A 219 -4.39 -0.08 -7.74
C LEU A 219 -4.80 -1.50 -8.14
N VAL A 220 -4.43 -1.95 -9.34
CA VAL A 220 -4.66 -3.33 -9.79
C VAL A 220 -3.91 -4.31 -8.89
N GLY A 221 -2.64 -4.01 -8.60
CA GLY A 221 -1.84 -4.77 -7.63
C GLY A 221 -2.50 -4.78 -6.24
N ALA A 222 -3.01 -3.63 -5.78
CA ALA A 222 -3.74 -3.54 -4.53
C ALA A 222 -5.00 -4.41 -4.51
N TYR A 223 -5.80 -4.42 -5.58
CA TYR A 223 -6.98 -5.29 -5.67
C TYR A 223 -6.61 -6.77 -5.57
N ILE A 224 -5.54 -7.23 -6.22
CA ILE A 224 -5.08 -8.62 -6.13
C ILE A 224 -4.58 -8.94 -4.71
N LEU A 225 -3.85 -8.02 -4.07
CA LEU A 225 -3.26 -8.22 -2.75
C LEU A 225 -4.29 -8.27 -1.62
N MET A 226 -5.36 -7.47 -1.67
CA MET A 226 -6.39 -7.42 -0.62
C MET A 226 -6.97 -8.80 -0.23
N PRO A 227 -7.54 -9.61 -1.15
CA PRO A 227 -8.09 -10.92 -0.79
C PRO A 227 -7.01 -11.93 -0.39
N VAL A 228 -5.80 -11.86 -0.97
CA VAL A 228 -4.67 -12.73 -0.59
C VAL A 228 -4.23 -12.46 0.85
N LEU A 229 -4.08 -11.20 1.23
CA LEU A 229 -3.71 -10.80 2.59
C LEU A 229 -4.83 -11.06 3.59
N LEU A 230 -6.10 -10.95 3.17
CA LEU A 230 -7.24 -11.34 3.97
C LEU A 230 -7.25 -12.86 4.26
N VAL A 231 -7.00 -13.70 3.26
CA VAL A 231 -6.79 -15.14 3.49
C VAL A 231 -5.61 -15.37 4.43
N ASN A 232 -4.47 -14.73 4.15
CA ASN A 232 -3.26 -14.87 4.97
C ASN A 232 -3.45 -14.43 6.42
N TYR A 233 -4.45 -13.58 6.73
CA TYR A 233 -4.80 -13.20 8.10
C TYR A 233 -5.53 -14.34 8.84
N TYR A 234 -6.48 -15.01 8.21
CA TYR A 234 -7.24 -16.11 8.82
C TYR A 234 -6.53 -17.46 8.76
N LYS A 235 -5.73 -17.68 7.72
CA LYS A 235 -5.03 -18.93 7.45
C LYS A 235 -3.64 -18.61 6.94
N ASP A 236 -2.61 -19.08 7.63
CA ASP A 236 -1.25 -18.93 7.11
C ASP A 236 -1.11 -19.74 5.82
N ILE A 237 -1.07 -19.04 4.68
CA ILE A 237 -0.85 -19.63 3.36
C ILE A 237 0.63 -19.63 3.00
N GLY A 238 1.51 -19.32 3.95
CA GLY A 238 2.94 -19.22 3.72
C GLY A 238 3.34 -17.93 3.00
N LEU A 239 2.54 -16.86 3.09
CA LEU A 239 2.92 -15.58 2.50
C LEU A 239 4.08 -14.97 3.30
N ARG A 240 5.22 -14.72 2.64
CA ARG A 240 6.47 -14.25 3.24
C ARG A 240 7.12 -13.19 2.36
N PHE A 241 7.97 -12.36 2.97
CA PHE A 241 8.62 -11.24 2.29
C PHE A 241 9.46 -11.66 1.08
N TRP A 242 10.17 -12.79 1.14
CA TRP A 242 10.99 -13.26 0.02
C TRP A 242 10.18 -13.51 -1.26
N GLN A 243 8.87 -13.77 -1.16
CA GLN A 243 8.00 -13.88 -2.32
C GLN A 243 7.76 -12.51 -2.98
N ALA A 244 7.67 -11.43 -2.20
CA ALA A 244 7.60 -10.08 -2.74
C ALA A 244 8.88 -9.72 -3.51
N VAL A 245 10.05 -10.18 -3.04
CA VAL A 245 11.32 -10.06 -3.76
C VAL A 245 11.29 -10.80 -5.11
N GLY A 246 10.75 -12.02 -5.15
CA GLY A 246 10.61 -12.76 -6.41
C GLY A 246 9.61 -12.12 -7.39
N LEU A 247 8.51 -11.58 -6.87
CA LEU A 247 7.43 -11.01 -7.67
C LEU A 247 7.67 -9.56 -8.11
N CYS A 248 8.63 -8.84 -7.52
CA CYS A 248 8.84 -7.43 -7.84
C CYS A 248 9.33 -7.23 -9.29
N PHE A 249 10.21 -8.09 -9.79
CA PHE A 249 10.74 -8.02 -11.16
C PHE A 249 9.65 -8.18 -12.24
N PRO A 250 8.84 -9.26 -12.24
CA PRO A 250 7.74 -9.38 -13.19
C PRO A 250 6.70 -8.26 -12.99
N ALA A 251 6.42 -7.84 -11.75
CA ALA A 251 5.49 -6.74 -11.51
C ALA A 251 5.95 -5.42 -12.14
N LEU A 252 7.24 -5.07 -12.02
CA LEU A 252 7.84 -3.88 -12.65
C LEU A 252 7.83 -4.00 -14.18
N TYR A 253 8.17 -5.17 -14.72
CA TYR A 253 8.11 -5.43 -16.15
C TYR A 253 6.70 -5.20 -16.72
N TYR A 254 5.67 -5.82 -16.13
CA TYR A 254 4.28 -5.64 -16.58
C TYR A 254 3.75 -4.23 -16.33
N ALA A 255 4.19 -3.56 -15.26
CA ALA A 255 3.82 -2.16 -15.01
C ALA A 255 4.37 -1.23 -16.10
N GLN A 256 5.59 -1.48 -16.60
CA GLN A 256 6.19 -0.72 -17.69
C GLN A 256 5.55 -1.07 -19.05
N LEU A 257 5.39 -2.37 -19.33
CA LEU A 257 4.80 -2.84 -20.59
C LEU A 257 3.39 -2.28 -20.79
N SER A 258 2.56 -2.34 -19.75
CA SER A 258 1.19 -1.80 -19.79
C SER A 258 1.08 -0.27 -19.86
N ARG A 259 2.20 0.47 -19.83
CA ARG A 259 2.22 1.94 -19.98
C ARG A 259 2.71 2.38 -21.35
N TYR A 260 3.72 1.71 -21.87
CA TYR A 260 4.44 2.17 -23.06
C TYR A 260 4.40 1.18 -24.21
N ASP A 261 3.77 0.00 -24.04
CA ASP A 261 3.63 -1.11 -25.00
C ASP A 261 4.94 -1.68 -25.56
N VAL A 262 6.08 -1.05 -25.26
CA VAL A 262 7.42 -1.41 -25.69
C VAL A 262 8.38 -1.23 -24.51
N ILE A 263 9.28 -2.20 -24.36
CA ILE A 263 10.39 -2.13 -23.41
C ILE A 263 11.68 -2.34 -24.20
N SER A 264 12.51 -1.31 -24.28
CA SER A 264 13.76 -1.34 -25.03
C SER A 264 15.01 -1.40 -24.15
N SER A 265 14.88 -1.21 -22.83
CA SER A 265 16.02 -1.27 -21.90
C SER A 265 15.63 -1.66 -20.47
N ALA A 266 16.62 -2.17 -19.71
CA ALA A 266 16.46 -2.45 -18.28
C ALA A 266 16.17 -1.19 -17.46
N GLU A 267 16.74 -0.05 -17.88
CA GLU A 267 16.48 1.26 -17.28
C GLU A 267 14.98 1.60 -17.29
N GLN A 268 14.29 1.34 -18.40
CA GLN A 268 12.85 1.58 -18.50
C GLN A 268 12.04 0.71 -17.54
N ILE A 269 12.46 -0.54 -17.29
CA ILE A 269 11.78 -1.45 -16.36
C ILE A 269 11.93 -0.95 -14.91
N PHE A 270 13.16 -0.62 -14.51
CA PHE A 270 13.49 -0.35 -13.11
C PHE A 270 13.29 1.10 -12.69
N ILE A 271 13.38 2.04 -13.62
CA ILE A 271 13.14 3.46 -13.36
C ILE A 271 11.73 3.87 -13.79
N GLY A 272 11.29 3.46 -14.99
CA GLY A 272 10.13 3.96 -15.74
C GLY A 272 8.93 4.49 -14.94
N SER A 273 7.78 3.84 -15.00
CA SER A 273 6.57 4.39 -14.35
C SER A 273 6.61 4.32 -12.81
N ALA A 274 7.33 3.35 -12.24
CA ALA A 274 7.34 3.11 -10.80
C ALA A 274 8.33 4.03 -10.07
N GLY A 275 9.51 4.26 -10.65
CA GLY A 275 10.61 5.03 -10.05
C GLY A 275 10.64 6.51 -10.38
N HIS A 276 9.91 6.99 -11.40
CA HIS A 276 9.95 8.39 -11.83
C HIS A 276 9.64 9.40 -10.71
N HIS A 277 8.78 9.04 -9.75
CA HIS A 277 8.48 9.88 -8.60
C HIS A 277 9.71 10.23 -7.74
N LEU A 278 10.74 9.37 -7.71
CA LEU A 278 11.99 9.66 -7.02
C LEU A 278 12.82 10.73 -7.74
N ILE A 279 12.77 10.77 -9.08
CA ILE A 279 13.40 11.84 -9.87
C ILE A 279 12.74 13.17 -9.55
N VAL A 280 11.41 13.22 -9.66
CA VAL A 280 10.66 14.46 -9.40
C VAL A 280 10.85 14.92 -7.95
N THR A 281 10.84 13.99 -6.99
CA THR A 281 11.12 14.33 -5.59
C THR A 281 12.54 14.87 -5.39
N LYS A 282 13.53 14.30 -6.09
CA LYS A 282 14.92 14.77 -6.02
C LYS A 282 15.08 16.16 -6.60
N ASP A 283 14.47 16.42 -7.75
CA ASP A 283 14.49 17.74 -8.39
C ASP A 283 13.88 18.79 -7.44
N LEU A 284 12.74 18.48 -6.82
CA LEU A 284 12.12 19.33 -5.80
C LEU A 284 13.03 19.57 -4.58
N PHE A 285 13.75 18.54 -4.13
CA PHE A 285 14.67 18.63 -3.00
C PHE A 285 15.87 19.53 -3.33
N ASP A 286 16.36 19.49 -4.58
CA ASP A 286 17.52 20.26 -5.03
C ASP A 286 17.20 21.71 -5.36
N ILE A 287 16.01 21.96 -5.92
CA ILE A 287 15.54 23.31 -6.27
C ILE A 287 15.42 24.19 -5.01
N LYS A 288 15.35 23.59 -3.80
CA LYS A 288 15.24 24.28 -2.51
C LYS A 288 14.17 25.36 -2.55
N PHE A 289 12.93 24.96 -2.83
CA PHE A 289 11.80 25.86 -2.74
C PHE A 289 11.80 26.55 -1.37
N THR A 290 12.09 27.85 -1.35
CA THR A 290 11.98 28.67 -0.15
C THR A 290 10.53 28.63 0.35
N VAL A 291 10.36 28.46 1.66
CA VAL A 291 9.13 28.54 2.46
C VAL A 291 7.82 28.73 1.64
N PHE A 292 7.04 27.64 1.54
CA PHE A 292 5.72 27.56 0.87
C PHE A 292 5.69 27.80 -0.65
N ALA A 293 6.38 26.96 -1.45
CA ALA A 293 6.32 27.01 -2.93
C ALA A 293 4.90 27.21 -3.49
N SER A 294 3.93 26.54 -2.87
CA SER A 294 2.51 26.57 -3.24
C SER A 294 1.58 27.12 -2.14
N GLY A 295 2.05 27.26 -0.89
CA GLY A 295 1.24 27.76 0.23
C GLY A 295 0.60 26.68 1.10
N PHE A 296 0.41 26.98 2.39
CA PHE A 296 -0.37 26.15 3.32
C PHE A 296 -1.83 25.95 2.87
N SER A 297 -2.40 26.91 2.14
CA SER A 297 -3.74 26.77 1.53
C SER A 297 -3.79 25.59 0.57
N GLN A 298 -2.81 25.46 -0.33
CA GLN A 298 -2.75 24.32 -1.26
C GLN A 298 -2.49 23.01 -0.52
N PHE A 299 -1.76 23.03 0.60
CA PHE A 299 -1.66 21.86 1.46
C PHE A 299 -3.03 21.43 1.99
N LEU A 300 -3.86 22.36 2.48
CA LEU A 300 -5.22 22.05 2.92
C LEU A 300 -6.11 21.55 1.77
N ASP A 301 -5.95 22.09 0.57
CA ASP A 301 -6.63 21.61 -0.62
C ASP A 301 -6.27 20.15 -0.93
N GLN A 302 -4.98 19.79 -0.96
CA GLN A 302 -4.57 18.40 -1.16
C GLN A 302 -4.97 17.49 0.01
N PHE A 303 -4.93 18.01 1.23
CA PHE A 303 -5.38 17.29 2.42
C PHE A 303 -6.88 17.02 2.37
N SER A 304 -7.69 17.94 1.84
CA SER A 304 -9.12 17.69 1.60
C SER A 304 -9.33 16.58 0.57
N LEU A 305 -8.50 16.51 -0.47
CA LEU A 305 -8.52 15.44 -1.47
C LEU A 305 -8.15 14.08 -0.86
N PHE A 306 -7.33 14.03 0.20
CA PHE A 306 -7.10 12.79 0.95
C PHE A 306 -8.41 12.11 1.38
N PHE A 307 -9.43 12.88 1.75
CA PHE A 307 -10.72 12.36 2.22
C PHE A 307 -11.83 12.41 1.18
N LEU A 308 -11.84 13.44 0.32
CA LEU A 308 -12.99 13.80 -0.50
C LEU A 308 -12.72 13.69 -2.01
N ASN A 309 -11.55 13.18 -2.44
CA ASN A 309 -11.29 13.06 -3.87
C ASN A 309 -12.20 12.04 -4.58
N TRP A 310 -12.92 11.20 -3.85
CA TRP A 310 -13.94 10.33 -4.43
C TRP A 310 -15.24 11.08 -4.78
N VAL A 311 -15.44 12.31 -4.28
CA VAL A 311 -16.59 13.15 -4.63
C VAL A 311 -16.47 13.62 -6.10
N PRO A 312 -17.49 13.39 -6.95
CA PRO A 312 -17.52 13.87 -8.33
C PRO A 312 -17.38 15.38 -8.44
N ARG A 313 -16.72 15.87 -9.49
CA ARG A 313 -16.62 17.32 -9.77
C ARG A 313 -17.97 17.98 -10.00
N ASP A 314 -18.97 17.23 -10.49
CA ASP A 314 -20.34 17.75 -10.67
C ASP A 314 -21.00 18.13 -9.34
N LEU A 315 -20.64 17.44 -8.24
CA LEU A 315 -21.14 17.74 -6.89
C LEU A 315 -20.24 18.70 -6.13
N TRP A 316 -18.97 18.79 -6.51
CA TRP A 316 -17.99 19.71 -5.93
C TRP A 316 -17.25 20.45 -7.06
N VAL A 317 -17.90 21.47 -7.60
CA VAL A 317 -17.41 22.22 -8.76
C VAL A 317 -16.06 22.88 -8.46
N SER A 318 -15.88 23.40 -7.24
CA SER A 318 -14.64 23.99 -6.75
C SER A 318 -13.59 22.97 -6.27
N LYS A 319 -13.75 21.68 -6.59
CA LYS A 319 -12.82 20.63 -6.17
C LYS A 319 -11.38 20.94 -6.59
N PRO A 320 -10.42 20.93 -5.66
CA PRO A 320 -9.03 21.15 -6.00
C PRO A 320 -8.51 20.15 -7.03
N VAL A 321 -7.54 20.60 -7.81
CA VAL A 321 -6.79 19.74 -8.72
C VAL A 321 -5.67 19.06 -7.94
N GLY A 322 -5.40 17.78 -8.21
CA GLY A 322 -4.33 17.06 -7.50
C GLY A 322 -2.95 17.65 -7.83
N ALA A 323 -2.06 17.70 -6.86
CA ALA A 323 -0.71 18.28 -7.01
C ALA A 323 0.09 17.62 -8.14
N GLY A 324 -0.14 16.33 -8.41
CA GLY A 324 0.49 15.63 -9.53
C GLY A 324 0.16 16.19 -10.93
N LEU A 325 -0.98 16.88 -11.09
CA LEU A 325 -1.31 17.58 -12.34
C LEU A 325 -0.72 18.99 -12.37
N ILE A 326 -0.87 19.74 -11.27
CA ILE A 326 -0.45 21.14 -11.16
C ILE A 326 1.09 21.26 -11.23
N SER A 327 1.80 20.39 -10.52
CA SER A 327 3.27 20.41 -10.46
C SER A 327 3.97 20.18 -11.80
N VAL A 328 3.28 19.63 -12.80
CA VAL A 328 3.85 19.50 -14.15
C VAL A 328 4.11 20.89 -14.73
N ASP A 329 3.12 21.77 -14.64
CA ASP A 329 3.18 23.13 -15.13
C ASP A 329 4.24 23.94 -14.38
N ASP A 330 4.27 23.81 -13.04
CA ASP A 330 5.14 24.60 -12.18
C ASP A 330 6.62 24.21 -12.26
N ILE A 331 6.92 22.92 -12.45
CA ILE A 331 8.30 22.39 -12.38
C ILE A 331 8.93 22.29 -13.78
N TYR A 332 8.21 21.73 -14.75
CA TYR A 332 8.77 21.35 -16.06
C TYR A 332 8.10 22.07 -17.24
N GLY A 333 6.90 22.61 -17.05
CA GLY A 333 6.02 23.03 -18.14
C GLY A 333 5.45 21.85 -18.93
N ARG A 334 4.49 22.13 -19.83
CA ARG A 334 3.77 21.11 -20.62
C ARG A 334 4.32 20.85 -22.03
N THR A 335 5.49 21.39 -22.35
CA THR A 335 6.08 21.20 -23.69
C THR A 335 6.34 19.71 -23.94
N GLY A 336 5.63 19.12 -24.92
CA GLY A 336 5.80 17.71 -25.30
C GLY A 336 4.90 16.71 -24.55
N VAL A 337 3.99 17.15 -23.68
CA VAL A 337 3.02 16.29 -22.98
C VAL A 337 1.60 16.85 -23.10
N SER A 338 0.59 15.98 -22.96
CA SER A 338 -0.82 16.38 -23.05
C SER A 338 -1.26 17.27 -21.88
N GLU A 339 -2.34 18.04 -22.06
CA GLU A 339 -2.98 18.84 -20.99
C GLU A 339 -3.44 18.01 -19.78
N ASN A 340 -3.76 16.73 -19.99
CA ASN A 340 -4.16 15.82 -18.92
C ASN A 340 -2.99 14.99 -18.34
N TYR A 341 -1.75 15.29 -18.75
CA TYR A 341 -0.58 14.59 -18.22
C TYR A 341 -0.38 14.97 -16.75
N SER A 342 -0.40 13.95 -15.88
CA SER A 342 -0.08 14.06 -14.47
C SER A 342 1.14 13.22 -14.14
N GLN A 343 2.00 13.72 -13.25
CA GLN A 343 3.13 12.99 -12.71
C GLN A 343 2.90 12.62 -11.24
N SER A 344 3.68 11.66 -10.77
CA SER A 344 3.62 11.22 -9.38
C SER A 344 4.72 11.92 -8.59
N LEU A 345 4.35 12.71 -7.58
CA LEU A 345 5.33 13.41 -6.73
C LEU A 345 5.85 12.55 -5.58
N GLY A 346 5.27 11.36 -5.33
CA GLY A 346 5.54 10.64 -4.09
C GLY A 346 4.94 11.33 -2.87
N TYR A 347 4.82 10.59 -1.77
CA TYR A 347 4.33 11.19 -0.52
C TYR A 347 5.29 12.27 0.01
N ILE A 348 6.61 12.12 -0.17
CA ILE A 348 7.61 13.12 0.26
C ILE A 348 7.61 14.32 -0.68
N GLY A 349 7.71 14.10 -1.99
CA GLY A 349 7.80 15.19 -2.96
C GLY A 349 6.55 16.07 -2.95
N GLU A 350 5.35 15.51 -2.74
CA GLU A 350 4.16 16.33 -2.55
C GLU A 350 4.28 17.23 -1.31
N GLN A 351 4.84 16.74 -0.19
CA GLN A 351 5.05 17.61 0.99
C GLN A 351 6.11 18.69 0.74
N ILE A 352 7.19 18.38 0.01
CA ILE A 352 8.21 19.37 -0.36
C ILE A 352 7.59 20.45 -1.26
N TYR A 353 6.83 20.03 -2.28
CA TYR A 353 6.15 20.93 -3.19
C TYR A 353 5.12 21.82 -2.49
N LEU A 354 4.44 21.34 -1.44
CA LEU A 354 3.43 22.14 -0.75
C LEU A 354 4.00 23.01 0.38
N LEU A 355 4.94 22.47 1.16
CA LEU A 355 5.41 23.05 2.42
C LEU A 355 6.88 23.49 2.41
N GLY A 356 7.64 23.21 1.35
CA GLY A 356 9.07 23.51 1.27
C GLY A 356 9.85 22.87 2.41
N ASP A 357 10.64 23.66 3.13
CA ASP A 357 11.45 23.21 4.28
C ASP A 357 10.63 22.56 5.42
N PHE A 358 9.32 22.85 5.51
CA PHE A 358 8.44 22.26 6.52
C PHE A 358 7.82 20.92 6.10
N PHE A 359 8.27 20.30 5.01
CA PHE A 359 7.71 19.04 4.49
C PHE A 359 7.63 17.93 5.55
N VAL A 360 8.61 17.87 6.47
CA VAL A 360 8.65 16.88 7.56
C VAL A 360 7.41 16.98 8.45
N VAL A 361 6.92 18.20 8.72
CA VAL A 361 5.69 18.43 9.50
C VAL A 361 4.49 17.84 8.78
N GLY A 362 4.37 18.07 7.45
CA GLY A 362 3.32 17.48 6.63
C GLY A 362 3.34 15.96 6.66
N VAL A 363 4.51 15.35 6.51
CA VAL A 363 4.69 13.89 6.60
C VAL A 363 4.23 13.36 7.97
N PHE A 364 4.64 14.01 9.07
CA PHE A 364 4.24 13.61 10.42
C PHE A 364 2.74 13.77 10.67
N LEU A 365 2.12 14.80 10.10
CA LEU A 365 0.68 15.03 10.22
C LEU A 365 -0.10 13.91 9.54
N VAL A 366 0.22 13.59 8.28
CA VAL A 366 -0.46 12.51 7.54
C VAL A 366 -0.18 11.14 8.16
N LEU A 367 1.03 10.93 8.69
CA LEU A 367 1.40 9.74 9.45
C LEU A 367 0.50 9.56 10.69
N SER A 368 0.42 10.61 11.51
CA SER A 368 -0.40 10.62 12.74
C SER A 368 -1.87 10.39 12.44
N LEU A 369 -2.37 11.02 11.37
CA LEU A 369 -3.73 10.80 10.88
C LEU A 369 -3.94 9.35 10.46
N THR A 370 -3.01 8.76 9.70
CA THR A 370 -3.07 7.37 9.25
C THR A 370 -3.23 6.42 10.44
N ILE A 371 -2.43 6.61 11.49
CA ILE A 371 -2.50 5.82 12.73
C ILE A 371 -3.86 5.99 13.41
N PHE A 372 -4.34 7.23 13.54
CA PHE A 372 -5.64 7.53 14.14
C PHE A 372 -6.79 6.87 13.38
N LEU A 373 -6.77 6.95 12.05
CA LEU A 373 -7.79 6.35 11.18
C LEU A 373 -7.78 4.83 11.28
N VAL A 374 -6.62 4.16 11.30
CA VAL A 374 -6.56 2.70 11.51
C VAL A 374 -7.19 2.30 12.85
N LYS A 375 -6.88 3.04 13.93
CA LYS A 375 -7.51 2.80 15.24
C LYS A 375 -9.03 2.95 15.17
N TYR A 376 -9.51 3.96 14.43
CA TYR A 376 -10.93 4.13 14.17
C TYR A 376 -11.49 2.94 13.37
N PHE A 377 -10.88 2.52 12.26
CA PHE A 377 -11.36 1.40 11.46
C PHE A 377 -11.42 0.09 12.24
N ILE A 378 -10.42 -0.20 13.09
CA ILE A 378 -10.46 -1.37 13.98
C ILE A 378 -11.64 -1.30 14.96
N LYS A 379 -11.88 -0.13 15.55
CA LYS A 379 -13.02 0.06 16.47
C LYS A 379 -14.37 -0.09 15.77
N TYR A 380 -14.51 0.48 14.57
CA TYR A 380 -15.79 0.55 13.86
C TYR A 380 -16.10 -0.69 13.02
N SER A 381 -15.09 -1.43 12.60
CA SER A 381 -15.23 -2.72 11.92
C SER A 381 -15.74 -3.83 12.83
N ARG A 382 -15.79 -3.61 14.16
CA ARG A 382 -16.34 -4.55 15.16
C ARG A 382 -15.78 -5.97 15.01
N GLY A 383 -14.47 -6.10 14.84
CA GLY A 383 -13.80 -7.40 14.75
C GLY A 383 -13.68 -7.97 13.33
N TYR A 384 -14.20 -7.26 12.31
CA TYR A 384 -13.83 -7.53 10.92
C TYR A 384 -12.49 -6.86 10.58
N ILE A 385 -11.61 -7.55 9.86
CA ILE A 385 -10.29 -7.05 9.44
C ILE A 385 -10.26 -6.57 7.99
N ALA A 386 -11.24 -6.94 7.14
CA ALA A 386 -11.25 -6.53 5.73
C ALA A 386 -11.13 -5.01 5.53
N PRO A 387 -11.85 -4.15 6.28
CA PRO A 387 -11.65 -2.70 6.18
C PRO A 387 -10.21 -2.25 6.50
N VAL A 388 -9.56 -2.88 7.48
CA VAL A 388 -8.18 -2.56 7.86
C VAL A 388 -7.21 -2.99 6.76
N ILE A 389 -7.43 -4.17 6.16
CA ILE A 389 -6.62 -4.65 5.03
C ILE A 389 -6.80 -3.77 3.79
N ILE A 390 -8.04 -3.34 3.48
CA ILE A 390 -8.29 -2.40 2.39
C ILE A 390 -7.47 -1.11 2.60
N TRP A 391 -7.47 -0.57 3.82
CA TRP A 391 -6.67 0.60 4.15
C TRP A 391 -5.17 0.35 4.00
N ASP A 392 -4.65 -0.71 4.64
CA ASP A 392 -3.23 -1.06 4.66
C ASP A 392 -2.68 -1.22 3.24
N VAL A 393 -3.36 -1.99 2.39
CA VAL A 393 -2.95 -2.24 1.01
C VAL A 393 -3.08 -0.98 0.15
N SER A 394 -4.05 -0.11 0.44
CA SER A 394 -4.22 1.14 -0.30
C SER A 394 -3.09 2.14 -0.07
N LEU A 395 -2.30 1.99 1.01
CA LEU A 395 -1.14 2.86 1.27
C LEU A 395 -0.09 2.80 0.15
N ILE A 396 -0.06 1.76 -0.69
CA ILE A 396 0.75 1.74 -1.92
C ILE A 396 0.48 2.98 -2.78
N SER A 397 -0.79 3.37 -2.92
CA SER A 397 -1.18 4.55 -3.70
C SER A 397 -0.76 5.85 -3.03
N TYR A 398 -0.74 5.90 -1.69
CA TYR A 398 -0.26 7.06 -0.94
C TYR A 398 1.26 7.21 -1.10
N PHE A 399 2.05 6.16 -0.90
CA PHE A 399 3.51 6.27 -1.02
C PHE A 399 3.96 6.66 -2.43
N TRP A 400 3.28 6.15 -3.46
CA TRP A 400 3.56 6.51 -4.85
C TRP A 400 3.07 7.90 -5.24
N GLY A 401 1.80 8.21 -5.00
CA GLY A 401 1.11 9.40 -5.56
C GLY A 401 0.46 10.32 -4.54
N SER A 402 0.71 10.11 -3.25
CA SER A 402 0.29 10.96 -2.13
C SER A 402 -1.23 11.14 -1.97
N MET A 403 -1.65 12.28 -1.41
CA MET A 403 -2.96 12.47 -0.77
C MET A 403 -4.12 12.33 -1.75
N ALA A 404 -4.07 13.07 -2.86
CA ALA A 404 -5.13 13.03 -3.86
C ALA A 404 -5.26 11.62 -4.48
N THR A 405 -4.13 11.00 -4.84
CA THR A 405 -4.13 9.65 -5.44
C THR A 405 -4.71 8.60 -4.51
N PHE A 406 -4.38 8.69 -3.22
CA PHE A 406 -4.92 7.81 -2.19
C PHE A 406 -6.43 7.99 -2.02
N GLY A 407 -6.88 9.24 -1.82
CA GLY A 407 -8.29 9.57 -1.60
C GLY A 407 -9.21 9.23 -2.77
N ALA A 408 -8.70 9.24 -4.01
CA ALA A 408 -9.48 8.83 -5.17
C ALA A 408 -9.86 7.34 -5.18
N ARG A 409 -9.12 6.50 -4.44
CA ARG A 409 -9.13 5.04 -4.62
C ARG A 409 -9.67 4.27 -3.42
N VAL A 410 -9.34 4.69 -2.20
CA VAL A 410 -9.60 3.88 -1.00
C VAL A 410 -11.06 3.95 -0.53
N TRP A 411 -11.69 5.13 -0.60
CA TRP A 411 -12.95 5.36 0.12
C TRP A 411 -14.15 4.64 -0.47
N PHE A 412 -14.19 4.44 -1.79
CA PHE A 412 -15.23 3.64 -2.45
C PHE A 412 -15.21 2.15 -2.06
N LEU A 413 -14.05 1.64 -1.60
CA LEU A 413 -13.93 0.29 -1.06
C LEU A 413 -14.23 0.29 0.44
N LEU A 414 -13.59 1.22 1.15
CA LEU A 414 -13.49 1.21 2.59
C LEU A 414 -14.78 1.62 3.30
N ILE A 415 -15.44 2.70 2.85
CA ILE A 415 -16.65 3.20 3.51
C ILE A 415 -17.77 2.14 3.45
N PRO A 416 -18.11 1.57 2.27
CA PRO A 416 -19.13 0.51 2.20
C PRO A 416 -18.74 -0.71 3.02
N ALA A 417 -17.46 -1.12 3.00
CA ALA A 417 -16.98 -2.25 3.80
C ALA A 417 -17.17 -1.99 5.31
N LEU A 418 -16.79 -0.82 5.81
CA LEU A 418 -16.98 -0.44 7.22
C LEU A 418 -18.46 -0.44 7.63
N ILE A 419 -19.33 0.13 6.79
CA ILE A 419 -20.77 0.18 7.03
C ILE A 419 -21.33 -1.25 7.11
N LEU A 420 -20.99 -2.10 6.15
CA LEU A 420 -21.45 -3.48 6.10
C LEU A 420 -20.94 -4.31 7.29
N SER A 421 -19.65 -4.20 7.65
CA SER A 421 -19.08 -4.87 8.82
C SER A 421 -19.87 -4.56 10.10
N ARG A 422 -20.37 -3.32 10.22
CA ARG A 422 -21.19 -2.90 11.36
C ARG A 422 -22.58 -3.53 11.36
N PHE A 423 -23.23 -3.67 10.21
CA PHE A 423 -24.56 -4.29 10.08
C PHE A 423 -24.53 -5.81 10.22
N LEU A 424 -23.48 -6.47 9.73
CA LEU A 424 -23.37 -7.94 9.79
C LEU A 424 -23.04 -8.48 11.18
N MET A 425 -22.58 -7.63 12.10
CA MET A 425 -22.66 -7.93 13.53
C MET A 425 -24.06 -7.58 14.03
N SER A 426 -24.94 -8.59 14.11
CA SER A 426 -26.10 -8.50 15.00
C SER A 426 -25.58 -8.12 16.39
N PRO A 427 -26.21 -7.18 17.11
CA PRO A 427 -25.94 -7.04 18.53
C PRO A 427 -26.14 -8.42 19.14
N ALA A 428 -25.07 -8.97 19.73
CA ALA A 428 -25.23 -10.08 20.66
C ALA A 428 -26.30 -9.60 21.64
N HIS A 429 -27.38 -10.36 21.75
CA HIS A 429 -28.51 -10.04 22.60
C HIS A 429 -28.02 -9.46 23.92
N GLY A 430 -28.32 -8.18 24.15
CA GLY A 430 -28.54 -7.68 25.49
C GLY A 430 -29.75 -8.44 26.02
N LYS A 431 -29.48 -9.53 26.73
CA LYS A 431 -30.31 -10.03 27.81
C LYS A 431 -29.47 -9.92 29.07
#